data_AF-A0A5Q4GIL7-F1
#
_entry.id   AF-A0A5Q4GIL7-F1
#
_cell.length_a   1.000
_cell.length_b   1.000
_cell.length_c   1.000
_cell.angle_alpha   90.00
_cell.angle_beta   90.00
_cell.angle_gamma   90.00
#
_symmetry.space_group_name_H-M   'P 1'
#
loop_
_entity.id
_entity.type
_entity.pdbx_description
1 polymer ?
#
loop_
_entity_poly.entity_id
_entity_poly.type
_entity_poly.pdbx_seq_one_letter_code
_entity_poly.pdbx_strand_id
1 'polypeptide(L)'
;ENGTLTVQGTQVVSDPPELAQEPLVDPEVAIYHSTNHYQDWLECIRERRQPVADVEIGHRSVSVAHLGNIARWVSERTGQAGQRLQWDVQAERFTNSDIANEFLERPCRKPYQLPEQI
;
A
#
# COMPACT_ATOMS: atom_id res chain seq x y z
N GLU A 1 13.46 -24.88 12.13
CA GLU A 1 12.73 -23.72 11.55
C GLU A 1 12.52 -23.92 10.05
N ASN A 2 11.92 -25.05 9.64
CA ASN A 2 11.63 -25.33 8.24
C ASN A 2 10.14 -25.64 8.17
N GLY A 3 9.37 -24.74 7.55
CA GLY A 3 7.97 -24.96 7.28
C GLY A 3 7.46 -23.94 6.27
N THR A 4 6.49 -24.33 5.47
CA THR A 4 5.90 -23.46 4.45
C THR A 4 4.52 -23.03 4.90
N LEU A 5 4.21 -21.75 4.81
CA LEU A 5 2.88 -21.19 4.99
C LEU A 5 2.38 -20.67 3.64
N THR A 6 1.23 -21.17 3.20
CA THR A 6 0.55 -20.73 1.99
C THR A 6 -0.77 -20.08 2.37
N VAL A 7 -0.95 -18.82 1.97
CA VAL A 7 -2.20 -18.07 2.17
C VAL A 7 -2.83 -17.83 0.81
N GLN A 8 -4.02 -18.39 0.57
CA GLN A 8 -4.81 -18.21 -0.66
C GLN A 8 -6.21 -17.74 -0.30
N GLY A 9 -6.48 -16.45 -0.48
CA GLY A 9 -7.75 -15.85 -0.09
C GLY A 9 -7.98 -16.01 1.42
N THR A 10 -9.06 -16.72 1.79
CA THR A 10 -9.38 -17.04 3.20
C THR A 10 -8.75 -18.34 3.70
N GLN A 11 -8.02 -19.07 2.85
CA GLN A 11 -7.43 -20.35 3.21
C GLN A 11 -5.97 -20.19 3.62
N VAL A 12 -5.63 -20.73 4.78
CA VAL A 12 -4.25 -20.85 5.27
C VAL A 12 -3.90 -22.33 5.32
N VAL A 13 -2.82 -22.72 4.64
CA VAL A 13 -2.28 -24.09 4.63
C VAL A 13 -0.83 -24.04 5.10
N SER A 14 -0.45 -24.92 6.04
CA SER A 14 0.93 -25.06 6.48
C SER A 14 1.48 -26.46 6.25
N ASP A 15 2.79 -26.54 6.06
CA ASP A 15 3.58 -27.76 6.12
C ASP A 15 4.76 -27.54 7.07
N PRO A 16 4.78 -28.17 8.26
CA PRO A 16 3.80 -29.13 8.75
C PRO A 16 2.47 -28.48 9.22
N PRO A 17 1.33 -29.21 9.24
CA PRO A 17 0.00 -28.65 9.51
C PRO A 17 -0.20 -28.01 10.88
N GLU A 18 0.61 -28.36 11.88
CA GLU A 18 0.47 -27.83 13.24
C GLU A 18 0.86 -26.35 13.31
N LEU A 19 1.69 -25.87 12.38
CA LEU A 19 2.15 -24.48 12.34
C LEU A 19 1.03 -23.45 12.14
N ALA A 20 -0.09 -23.82 11.53
CA ALA A 20 -1.24 -22.93 11.31
C ALA A 20 -2.43 -23.20 12.24
N GLN A 21 -2.35 -24.22 13.11
CA GLN A 21 -3.45 -24.59 13.99
C GLN A 21 -3.49 -23.78 15.28
N GLU A 22 -2.32 -23.47 15.83
CA GLU A 22 -2.23 -22.74 17.09
C GLU A 22 -2.11 -21.24 16.83
N PRO A 23 -3.05 -20.42 17.33
CA PRO A 23 -2.90 -18.97 17.27
C PRO A 23 -1.69 -18.54 18.10
N LEU A 24 -1.01 -17.49 17.64
CA LEU A 24 0.08 -16.88 18.41
C LEU A 24 -0.44 -16.44 19.78
N VAL A 25 0.20 -16.92 20.84
CA VAL A 25 -0.04 -16.46 22.21
C VAL A 25 0.77 -15.18 22.41
N ASP A 26 0.08 -14.09 22.75
CA ASP A 26 0.69 -12.77 23.03
C ASP A 26 1.65 -12.28 21.93
N PRO A 27 1.16 -12.06 20.69
CA PRO A 27 2.02 -11.63 19.59
C PRO A 27 2.61 -10.24 19.88
N GLU A 28 3.89 -10.05 19.55
CA GLU A 28 4.56 -8.74 19.62
C GLU A 28 3.77 -7.65 18.87
N VAL A 29 3.10 -8.04 17.79
CA VAL A 29 2.21 -7.17 17.01
C VAL A 29 0.82 -7.79 16.93
N ALA A 30 -0.12 -7.20 17.66
CA ALA A 30 -1.54 -7.53 17.53
C ALA A 30 -2.16 -6.74 16.37
N ILE A 31 -2.60 -7.45 15.32
CA ILE A 31 -3.24 -6.83 14.16
C ILE A 31 -4.71 -6.53 14.49
N TYR A 32 -5.17 -5.34 14.10
CA TYR A 32 -6.58 -4.96 14.24
C TYR A 32 -7.47 -5.91 13.43
N HIS A 33 -8.40 -6.59 14.11
CA HIS A 33 -9.29 -7.57 13.50
C HIS A 33 -10.63 -6.94 13.12
N SER A 34 -10.87 -6.77 11.82
CA SER A 34 -12.16 -6.35 11.25
C SER A 34 -12.76 -7.49 10.43
N THR A 35 -13.96 -7.93 10.78
CA THR A 35 -14.71 -8.95 10.01
C THR A 35 -15.54 -8.34 8.89
N ASN A 36 -15.78 -7.02 8.93
CA ASN A 36 -16.54 -6.29 7.93
C ASN A 36 -16.08 -4.82 7.84
N HIS A 37 -15.45 -4.46 6.73
CA HIS A 37 -14.91 -3.11 6.50
C HIS A 37 -15.95 -1.99 6.54
N TYR A 38 -17.18 -2.23 6.07
CA TYR A 38 -18.22 -1.19 6.05
C TYR A 38 -18.76 -0.92 7.46
N GLN A 39 -18.98 -1.98 8.22
CA GLN A 39 -19.44 -1.86 9.60
C GLN A 39 -18.38 -1.19 10.47
N ASP A 40 -17.11 -1.60 10.33
CA ASP A 40 -15.98 -0.97 11.02
C ASP A 40 -15.93 0.53 10.75
N TRP A 41 -16.06 0.95 9.48
CA TRP A 41 -16.08 2.36 9.11
C TRP A 41 -17.23 3.14 9.77
N LEU A 42 -18.46 2.59 9.79
CA LEU A 42 -19.61 3.23 10.42
C LEU A 42 -19.45 3.35 11.94
N GLU A 43 -18.89 2.32 12.58
CA GLU A 43 -18.59 2.31 14.02
C GLU A 43 -17.50 3.33 14.36
N CYS A 44 -16.46 3.42 13.54
CA CYS A 44 -15.39 4.41 13.68
C CYS A 44 -15.90 5.84 13.64
N ILE A 45 -16.85 6.15 12.74
CA ILE A 45 -17.50 7.46 12.69
C ILE A 45 -18.25 7.74 13.98
N ARG A 46 -19.03 6.77 14.48
CA ARG A 46 -19.83 6.90 15.70
C ARG A 46 -18.94 7.12 16.92
N GLU A 47 -17.87 6.35 17.04
CA GLU A 47 -16.99 6.32 18.20
C GLU A 47 -15.85 7.33 18.12
N ARG A 48 -15.68 7.99 16.96
CA ARG A 48 -14.58 8.92 16.67
C ARG A 48 -13.20 8.30 16.86
N ARG A 49 -13.01 7.10 16.31
CA ARG A 49 -11.73 6.40 16.25
C ARG A 49 -11.30 6.14 14.81
N GLN A 50 -10.05 5.71 14.62
CA GLN A 50 -9.55 5.34 13.29
C GLN A 50 -10.11 3.99 12.83
N PRO A 51 -10.43 3.85 11.52
CA PRO A 51 -10.80 2.57 10.92
C PRO A 51 -9.58 1.66 10.70
N VAL A 52 -9.85 0.38 10.43
CA VAL A 52 -8.82 -0.63 10.12
C VAL A 52 -7.89 -0.21 8.96
N ALA A 53 -8.41 0.59 8.02
CA ALA A 53 -7.67 1.14 6.89
C ALA A 53 -7.97 2.63 6.80
N ASP A 54 -7.16 3.44 7.49
CA ASP A 54 -7.26 4.89 7.41
C ASP A 54 -6.64 5.44 6.11
N VAL A 55 -6.65 6.77 5.99
CA VAL A 55 -6.16 7.46 4.79
C VAL A 55 -4.68 7.21 4.52
N GLU A 56 -3.84 7.11 5.55
CA GLU A 56 -2.40 6.90 5.39
C GLU A 56 -2.14 5.46 4.91
N ILE A 57 -2.83 4.47 5.50
CA ILE A 57 -2.76 3.08 5.04
C ILE A 57 -3.17 2.98 3.58
N GLY A 58 -4.26 3.65 3.19
CA GLY A 58 -4.71 3.70 1.80
C GLY A 58 -3.68 4.32 0.86
N HIS A 59 -3.12 5.47 1.24
CA HIS A 59 -2.09 6.19 0.49
C HIS A 59 -0.82 5.36 0.28
N ARG A 60 -0.31 4.72 1.34
CA ARG A 60 0.87 3.85 1.27
C ARG A 60 0.63 2.61 0.43
N SER A 61 -0.57 2.03 0.54
CA SER A 61 -0.96 0.84 -0.23
C SER A 61 -1.01 1.12 -1.72
N VAL A 62 -1.61 2.24 -2.14
CA VAL A 62 -1.73 2.59 -3.56
C VAL A 62 -0.41 3.10 -4.16
N SER A 63 0.48 3.66 -3.34
CA SER A 63 1.80 4.15 -3.77
C SER A 63 2.57 3.09 -4.56
N VAL A 64 2.60 1.83 -4.11
CA VAL A 64 3.32 0.75 -4.80
C VAL A 64 2.76 0.49 -6.21
N ALA A 65 1.42 0.51 -6.36
CA ALA A 65 0.78 0.34 -7.66
C ALA A 65 1.11 1.51 -8.61
N HIS A 66 1.20 2.73 -8.09
CA HIS A 66 1.64 3.89 -8.86
C HIS A 66 3.11 3.77 -9.28
N LEU A 67 4.02 3.39 -8.38
CA LEU A 67 5.43 3.20 -8.70
C LEU A 67 5.64 2.16 -9.81
N GLY A 68 4.89 1.05 -9.78
CA GLY A 68 4.91 0.04 -10.83
C GLY A 68 4.47 0.58 -12.20
N ASN A 69 3.40 1.38 -12.21
CA ASN A 69 2.94 2.06 -13.44
C ASN A 69 3.97 3.07 -13.96
N ILE A 70 4.57 3.87 -13.07
CA ILE A 70 5.58 4.86 -13.45
C ILE A 70 6.81 4.17 -14.03
N ALA A 71 7.28 3.06 -13.45
CA ALA A 71 8.41 2.30 -14.00
C ALA A 71 8.13 1.83 -15.44
N ARG A 72 6.90 1.37 -15.73
CA ARG A 72 6.47 1.03 -17.10
C ARG A 72 6.49 2.25 -18.02
N TRP A 73 5.88 3.37 -17.60
CA TRP A 73 5.83 4.58 -18.44
C TRP A 73 7.20 5.18 -18.70
N VAL A 74 8.10 5.16 -17.72
CA VAL A 74 9.49 5.57 -17.90
C VAL A 74 10.15 4.68 -18.95
N SER A 75 9.99 3.36 -18.86
CA SER A 75 10.54 2.42 -19.84
C SER A 75 10.02 2.69 -21.26
N GLU A 76 8.73 2.98 -21.41
CA GLU A 76 8.12 3.36 -22.69
C GLU A 76 8.66 4.69 -23.22
N ARG A 77 8.85 5.67 -22.34
CA ARG A 77 9.28 7.03 -22.71
C ARG A 77 10.77 7.10 -23.05
N THR A 78 11.61 6.29 -22.40
CA THR A 78 13.07 6.25 -22.64
C THR A 78 13.48 5.20 -23.68
N GLY A 79 12.61 4.23 -23.97
CA GLY A 79 12.95 3.07 -24.79
C GLY A 79 13.89 2.07 -24.08
N GLN A 80 14.08 2.20 -22.76
CA GLN A 80 14.98 1.36 -21.97
C GLN A 80 14.21 0.61 -20.87
N ALA A 81 14.19 -0.72 -20.95
CA ALA A 81 13.59 -1.56 -19.93
C ALA A 81 14.59 -1.92 -18.82
N GLY A 82 14.08 -2.22 -17.62
CA GLY A 82 14.88 -2.74 -16.52
C GLY A 82 15.67 -1.69 -15.72
N GLN A 83 15.46 -0.39 -15.98
CA GLN A 83 16.04 0.66 -15.14
C GLN A 83 15.46 0.59 -13.73
N ARG A 84 16.33 0.48 -12.72
CA ARG A 84 15.92 0.52 -11.33
C ARG A 84 15.68 1.97 -10.89
N LEU A 85 14.43 2.31 -10.62
CA LEU A 85 14.05 3.58 -10.03
C LEU A 85 14.23 3.53 -8.50
N GLN A 86 14.73 4.61 -7.92
CA GLN A 86 14.93 4.76 -6.47
C GLN A 86 13.91 5.75 -5.93
N TRP A 87 13.12 5.30 -4.96
CA TRP A 87 12.03 6.06 -4.36
C TRP A 87 12.39 6.48 -2.95
N ASP A 88 12.30 7.79 -2.67
CA ASP A 88 12.34 8.32 -1.32
C ASP A 88 10.93 8.29 -0.73
N VAL A 89 10.71 7.47 0.29
CA VAL A 89 9.41 7.29 0.95
C VAL A 89 8.99 8.49 1.80
N GLN A 90 9.94 9.31 2.25
CA GLN A 90 9.67 10.50 3.06
C GLN A 90 9.36 11.70 2.18
N ALA A 91 10.18 11.91 1.14
CA ALA A 91 9.97 13.00 0.20
C ALA A 91 8.90 12.69 -0.87
N GLU A 92 8.55 11.41 -1.03
CA GLU A 92 7.67 10.89 -2.07
C GLU A 92 8.11 11.30 -3.48
N ARG A 93 9.39 11.08 -3.77
CA ARG A 93 10.02 11.43 -5.05
C ARG A 93 11.06 10.41 -5.50
N PHE A 94 11.32 10.37 -6.81
CA PHE A 94 12.42 9.60 -7.36
C PHE A 94 13.73 10.36 -7.22
N THR A 95 14.73 9.73 -6.61
CA THR A 95 16.05 10.35 -6.37
C THR A 95 16.99 10.24 -7.58
N ASN A 96 16.63 9.40 -8.56
CA ASN A 96 17.49 9.07 -9.70
C ASN A 96 16.80 9.17 -11.07
N SER A 97 15.62 9.81 -11.16
CA SER A 97 14.91 9.95 -12.43
C SER A 97 13.95 11.15 -12.44
N ASP A 98 14.36 12.22 -13.12
CA ASP A 98 13.51 13.41 -13.32
C ASP A 98 12.30 13.08 -14.20
N ILE A 99 12.48 12.23 -15.22
CA ILE A 99 11.39 11.75 -16.08
C ILE A 99 10.33 11.01 -15.27
N ALA A 100 10.73 10.23 -14.25
CA ALA A 100 9.78 9.56 -13.37
C ALA A 100 8.99 10.56 -12.51
N ASN A 101 9.68 11.61 -12.03
CA ASN A 101 9.05 12.68 -11.23
C ASN A 101 8.00 13.47 -12.02
N GLU A 102 8.09 13.54 -13.35
CA GLU A 102 7.05 14.16 -14.19
C GLU A 102 5.69 13.43 -14.12
N PHE A 103 5.66 12.16 -13.70
CA PHE A 103 4.42 11.37 -13.61
C PHE A 103 3.76 11.43 -12.22
N LEU A 104 4.37 12.10 -11.23
CA LEU A 104 3.82 12.22 -9.88
C LEU A 104 2.59 13.12 -9.80
N GLU A 105 2.48 14.06 -10.73
CA GLU A 105 1.36 15.00 -10.79
C GLU A 105 0.72 15.00 -12.17
N ARG A 106 -0.56 15.35 -12.21
CA ARG A 106 -1.30 15.56 -13.45
C ARG A 106 -1.91 16.96 -13.42
N PRO A 107 -1.96 17.67 -14.56
CA PRO A 107 -2.63 18.97 -14.62
C PRO A 107 -4.07 18.86 -14.12
N CYS A 108 -4.42 19.61 -13.07
CA CYS A 108 -5.79 19.66 -12.57
C CYS A 108 -6.72 20.33 -13.60
N ARG A 109 -7.94 19.82 -13.72
CA ARG A 109 -8.95 20.36 -14.63
C ARG A 109 -9.46 21.71 -14.12
N LYS A 110 -9.26 22.80 -14.87
CA LYS A 110 -9.80 24.13 -14.51
C LYS A 110 -11.34 24.12 -14.34
N PRO A 111 -11.91 24.85 -13.37
CA PRO A 111 -11.25 25.68 -12.35
C PRO A 111 -10.83 24.92 -11.07
N TYR A 112 -10.94 23.59 -11.04
CA TYR A 112 -10.67 22.80 -9.84
C TYR A 112 -9.16 22.64 -9.64
N GLN A 113 -8.64 23.24 -8.56
CA GLN A 113 -7.23 23.15 -8.15
C GLN A 113 -7.14 22.79 -6.67
N LEU A 114 -6.02 22.19 -6.28
CA LEU A 114 -5.68 22.01 -4.88
C LEU A 114 -5.29 23.37 -4.28
N PRO A 115 -5.59 23.61 -2.99
CA PRO A 115 -5.12 24.80 -2.31
C PRO A 115 -3.59 24.82 -2.24
N GLU A 116 -2.98 26.00 -2.27
CA GLU A 116 -1.51 26.15 -2.22
C GLU A 116 -0.93 25.69 -0.87
N GLN A 117 -1.75 25.65 0.18
CA GLN A 117 -1.41 25.21 1.53
C GLN A 117 -2.58 24.42 2.12
N ILE A 118 -2.27 23.34 2.85
CA ILE A 118 -3.23 22.49 3.59
C ILE A 118 -3.19 22.87 5.07
#